data_AF-A0A7S3JP97-F1
#
_entry.id   AF-A0A7S3JP97-F1
#
_cell.length_a   1.000
_cell.length_b   1.000
_cell.length_c   1.000
_cell.angle_alpha   90.00
_cell.angle_beta   90.00
_cell.angle_gamma   90.00
#
_symmetry.space_group_name_H-M   'P 1'
#
loop_
_entity.id
_entity.type
_entity.pdbx_description
1 polymer ?
#
loop_
_entity_poly.entity_id
_entity_poly.type
_entity_poly.pdbx_seq_one_letter_code
_entity_poly.pdbx_strand_id
1 'polypeptide(L)'
;VEFVSMGILIFTSVLCIAYKNNADPVWVGIMFSHFLWMTADILYSLRNFTDLQSDLVSYNRCQKVLELPQENNSGLPVDHTKIEGSIEFKNYSVKYRPDTEIVLNRLSLAITAKEKVGIVGRTGAGKSTICMALCRVIEAYE
;
A
#
# COMPACT_ATOMS: atom_id res chain seq x y z
N VAL A 1 3.21 31.10 -9.87
CA VAL A 1 2.48 30.99 -11.15
C VAL A 1 1.77 32.28 -11.45
N GLU A 2 0.93 32.78 -10.52
CA GLU A 2 0.32 34.12 -10.65
C GLU A 2 1.35 35.23 -10.89
N PHE A 3 2.48 35.23 -10.18
CA PHE A 3 3.57 36.17 -10.43
C PHE A 3 4.22 36.04 -11.82
N VAL A 4 4.28 34.82 -12.36
CA VAL A 4 4.85 34.56 -13.69
C VAL A 4 3.87 34.99 -14.77
N SER A 5 2.58 34.69 -14.62
CA SER A 5 1.53 35.16 -15.54
C SER A 5 1.37 36.68 -15.48
N MET A 6 1.45 37.30 -14.31
CA MET A 6 1.48 38.77 -14.17
C MET A 6 2.72 39.36 -14.86
N GLY A 7 3.89 38.73 -14.73
CA GLY A 7 5.10 39.15 -15.42
C GLY A 7 4.97 39.13 -16.95
N ILE A 8 4.38 38.07 -17.51
CA ILE A 8 4.18 37.95 -18.95
C ILE A 8 3.07 38.91 -19.44
N LEU A 9 2.02 39.18 -18.64
CA LEU A 9 1.02 40.23 -18.93
C LEU A 9 1.65 41.61 -19.02
N ILE A 10 2.49 41.95 -18.05
CA ILE A 10 3.14 43.26 -18.01
C ILE A 10 4.10 43.37 -19.20
N PHE A 11 4.87 42.32 -19.50
CA PHE A 11 5.78 42.32 -20.65
C PHE A 11 5.05 42.46 -21.99
N THR A 12 3.97 41.70 -22.20
CA THR A 12 3.17 41.76 -23.43
C THR A 12 2.43 43.08 -23.58
N SER A 13 1.89 43.64 -22.49
CA SER A 13 1.23 44.96 -22.52
C SER A 13 2.22 46.10 -22.79
N VAL A 14 3.43 46.05 -22.23
CA VAL A 14 4.51 47.02 -22.52
C VAL A 14 4.94 46.93 -23.98
N LEU A 15 5.08 45.73 -24.55
CA LEU A 15 5.40 45.55 -25.96
C LEU A 15 4.29 46.08 -26.88
N CYS A 16 3.02 45.86 -26.53
CA CYS A 16 1.89 46.40 -27.31
C CYS A 16 1.88 47.93 -27.31
N ILE A 17 2.24 48.57 -26.20
CA ILE A 17 2.36 50.03 -26.11
C ILE A 17 3.57 50.53 -26.90
N ALA A 18 4.71 49.83 -26.86
CA ALA A 18 5.93 50.21 -27.59
C ALA A 18 5.76 50.10 -29.11
N TYR A 19 4.98 49.13 -29.60
CA TYR A 19 4.70 48.93 -31.02
C TYR A 19 3.42 49.62 -31.53
N LYS A 20 2.79 50.48 -30.71
CA LYS A 20 1.50 51.14 -30.97
C LYS A 20 1.40 51.87 -32.32
N ASN A 21 2.52 52.34 -32.88
CA ASN A 21 2.54 53.05 -34.18
C ASN A 21 2.73 52.13 -35.40
N ASN A 22 3.11 50.86 -35.22
CA ASN A 22 3.46 49.92 -36.31
C ASN A 22 2.64 48.62 -36.31
N ALA A 23 1.87 48.34 -35.25
CA ALA A 23 1.10 47.10 -35.12
C ALA A 23 -0.40 47.32 -35.39
N ASP A 24 -1.00 46.43 -36.18
CA ASP A 24 -2.45 46.41 -36.40
C ASP A 24 -3.17 46.10 -35.07
N PRO A 25 -4.11 46.95 -34.62
CA PRO A 25 -4.89 46.75 -33.40
C PRO A 25 -5.55 45.37 -33.29
N VAL A 26 -5.88 44.72 -34.42
CA VAL A 26 -6.49 43.39 -34.45
C VAL A 26 -5.57 42.32 -33.86
N TRP A 27 -4.28 42.32 -34.23
CA TRP A 27 -3.31 41.34 -33.72
C TRP A 27 -3.05 41.51 -32.23
N VAL A 28 -3.02 42.76 -31.75
CA VAL A 28 -2.85 43.07 -30.32
C VAL A 28 -4.00 42.49 -29.49
N GLY A 29 -5.25 42.63 -29.97
CA GLY A 29 -6.42 42.05 -29.31
C GLY A 29 -6.37 40.53 -29.24
N ILE A 30 -5.99 39.88 -30.34
CA ILE A 30 -5.89 38.41 -30.41
C ILE A 30 -4.81 37.88 -29.47
N MET A 31 -3.64 38.53 -29.42
CA MET A 31 -2.56 38.15 -28.50
C MET A 31 -2.98 38.28 -27.03
N PHE A 32 -3.70 39.35 -26.69
CA PHE A 32 -4.22 39.53 -25.34
C PHE A 32 -5.27 38.47 -24.96
N SER A 33 -6.20 38.16 -25.86
CA SER A 33 -7.17 37.07 -25.64
C SER A 33 -6.50 35.71 -25.48
N HIS A 34 -5.50 35.40 -26.30
CA HIS A 34 -4.76 34.14 -26.20
C HIS A 34 -3.97 34.04 -24.89
N PHE A 35 -3.41 35.15 -24.41
CA PHE A 35 -2.70 35.20 -23.15
C PHE A 35 -3.61 34.85 -21.95
N LEU A 36 -4.84 35.38 -21.93
CA LEU A 36 -5.81 35.05 -20.89
C LEU A 36 -6.13 33.55 -20.87
N TRP A 37 -6.23 32.92 -22.03
CA TRP A 37 -6.49 31.49 -22.16
C TRP A 37 -5.31 30.66 -21.67
N MET A 38 -4.08 30.99 -22.11
CA MET A 38 -2.87 30.31 -21.63
C MET A 38 -2.72 30.38 -20.10
N THR A 39 -3.07 31.52 -19.49
CA THR A 39 -3.03 31.65 -18.02
C THR A 39 -3.99 30.69 -17.33
N ALA A 40 -5.20 30.53 -17.87
CA ALA A 40 -6.18 29.59 -17.35
C ALA A 40 -5.74 28.13 -17.53
N ASP A 41 -5.20 27.79 -18.71
CA ASP A 41 -4.71 26.44 -19.02
C ASP A 41 -3.55 26.02 -18.11
N ILE A 42 -2.63 26.95 -17.82
CA ILE A 42 -1.51 26.70 -16.88
C ILE A 42 -2.06 26.40 -15.49
N LEU A 43 -3.01 27.19 -14.98
CA LEU A 43 -3.60 26.97 -13.67
C LEU A 43 -4.33 25.62 -13.60
N TYR A 44 -5.07 25.25 -14.65
CA TYR A 44 -5.75 23.96 -14.72
C TYR A 44 -4.75 22.79 -14.79
N SER A 45 -3.70 22.91 -15.61
CA SER A 45 -2.66 21.90 -15.73
C SER A 45 -1.91 21.66 -14.42
N LEU A 46 -1.64 22.71 -13.65
CA LEU A 46 -1.01 22.60 -12.33
C LEU A 46 -1.89 21.89 -11.31
N ARG A 47 -3.21 22.14 -11.34
CA ARG A 47 -4.17 21.41 -10.51
C ARG A 47 -4.17 19.93 -10.88
N ASN A 48 -4.30 19.62 -12.17
CA ASN A 48 -4.25 18.24 -12.67
C ASN A 48 -2.93 17.54 -12.29
N PHE A 49 -1.80 18.25 -12.33
CA PHE A 49 -0.51 17.70 -11.91
C PHE A 49 -0.48 17.39 -10.41
N THR A 50 -1.07 18.27 -9.59
CA THR A 50 -1.18 18.07 -8.15
C THR A 50 -2.09 16.90 -7.81
N ASP A 51 -3.23 16.79 -8.50
CA ASP A 51 -4.18 15.68 -8.35
C ASP A 51 -3.51 14.35 -8.75
N LEU A 52 -2.82 14.32 -9.90
CA LEU A 52 -2.07 13.15 -10.35
C LEU A 52 -0.97 12.75 -9.36
N GLN A 53 -0.27 13.72 -8.78
CA GLN A 53 0.74 13.44 -7.75
C GLN A 53 0.12 12.79 -6.51
N SER A 54 -1.06 13.26 -6.09
CA SER A 54 -1.83 12.67 -4.98
C SER A 54 -2.26 11.23 -5.30
N ASP A 55 -2.76 11.00 -6.51
CA ASP A 55 -3.19 9.68 -6.97
C ASP A 55 -2.02 8.69 -7.04
N LEU A 56 -0.84 9.16 -7.44
CA LEU A 56 0.38 8.33 -7.51
C LEU A 56 0.83 7.86 -6.12
N VAL A 57 0.61 8.65 -5.06
CA VAL A 57 0.86 8.19 -3.68
C VAL A 57 -0.07 7.03 -3.31
N SER A 58 -1.34 7.10 -3.69
CA SER A 58 -2.32 6.03 -3.46
C SER A 58 -1.97 4.78 -4.27
N TYR A 59 -1.60 4.95 -5.54
CA TYR A 59 -1.10 3.87 -6.40
C TYR A 59 0.09 3.14 -5.77
N ASN A 60 1.11 3.87 -5.30
CA ASN A 60 2.28 3.27 -4.66
C ASN A 60 1.93 2.46 -3.40
N ARG A 61 0.91 2.87 -2.64
CA ARG A 61 0.43 2.09 -1.47
C ARG A 61 -0.18 0.77 -1.92
N CYS A 62 -1.03 0.78 -2.96
CA CYS A 62 -1.63 -0.43 -3.51
C CYS A 62 -0.56 -1.36 -4.10
N GLN A 63 0.38 -0.81 -4.86
CA GLN A 63 1.49 -1.57 -5.43
C GLN A 63 2.32 -2.26 -4.33
N LYS A 64 2.62 -1.55 -3.24
CA LYS A 64 3.37 -2.12 -2.12
C LYS A 64 2.67 -3.31 -1.48
N VAL A 65 1.34 -3.34 -1.45
CA VAL A 65 0.56 -4.48 -0.95
C VAL A 65 0.65 -5.67 -1.89
N LEU A 66 0.65 -5.43 -3.21
CA LEU A 66 0.77 -6.49 -4.22
C LEU A 66 2.17 -7.11 -4.25
N GLU A 67 3.19 -6.36 -3.85
CA GLU A 67 4.58 -6.83 -3.77
C GLU A 67 4.91 -7.57 -2.46
N LEU A 68 3.98 -7.63 -1.50
CA LEU A 68 4.22 -8.37 -0.26
C LEU A 68 4.39 -9.87 -0.53
N PRO A 69 5.32 -10.54 0.15
CA PRO A 69 5.46 -11.98 0.02
C PRO A 69 4.15 -12.66 0.45
N GLN A 70 3.66 -13.56 -0.40
CA GLN A 70 2.47 -14.35 -0.09
C GLN A 70 2.79 -15.32 1.06
N GLU A 71 1.86 -15.43 2.01
CA GLU A 71 1.94 -16.45 3.07
C GLU A 71 2.00 -17.85 2.46
N ASN A 72 2.70 -18.77 3.12
CA ASN A 72 3.05 -20.06 2.54
C ASN A 72 1.83 -20.97 2.42
N ASN A 73 1.19 -20.93 1.26
CA ASN A 73 0.07 -21.81 0.93
C ASN A 73 0.51 -23.11 0.23
N SER A 74 1.73 -23.59 0.49
CA SER A 74 2.24 -24.87 -0.07
C SER A 74 1.48 -26.12 0.41
N GLY A 75 0.40 -25.95 1.17
CA GLY A 75 -0.47 -27.06 1.54
C GLY A 75 -1.14 -27.66 0.31
N LEU A 76 -0.95 -28.96 0.08
CA LEU A 76 -1.81 -29.73 -0.79
C LEU A 76 -3.27 -29.60 -0.31
N PRO A 77 -4.26 -29.58 -1.22
CA PRO A 77 -5.66 -29.62 -0.82
C PRO A 77 -5.89 -30.82 0.10
N VAL A 78 -6.37 -30.55 1.31
CA VAL A 78 -6.56 -31.60 2.32
C VAL A 78 -7.72 -32.48 1.88
N ASP A 79 -7.44 -33.77 1.67
CA ASP A 79 -8.48 -34.77 1.48
C ASP A 79 -9.17 -35.03 2.83
N HIS A 80 -10.28 -34.35 3.06
CA HIS A 80 -11.04 -34.44 4.31
C HIS A 80 -11.58 -35.85 4.58
N THR A 81 -11.59 -36.76 3.60
CA THR A 81 -12.06 -38.14 3.79
C THR A 81 -11.09 -39.01 4.60
N LYS A 82 -9.84 -38.57 4.78
CA LYS A 82 -8.77 -39.33 5.48
C LYS A 82 -8.41 -38.78 6.87
N ILE A 83 -9.21 -37.85 7.42
CA ILE A 83 -8.90 -37.25 8.72
C ILE A 83 -9.33 -38.20 9.85
N GLU A 84 -8.37 -38.89 10.45
CA GLU A 84 -8.60 -39.79 11.60
C GLU A 84 -8.79 -39.03 12.93
N GLY A 85 -8.44 -37.75 12.97
CA GLY A 85 -8.61 -36.86 14.13
C GLY A 85 -7.52 -36.99 15.20
N SER A 86 -6.44 -37.75 14.95
CA SER A 86 -5.23 -37.74 15.76
C SER A 86 -4.37 -36.51 15.45
N ILE A 87 -3.77 -35.90 16.46
CA ILE A 87 -2.90 -34.72 16.33
C ILE A 87 -1.54 -35.06 16.93
N GLU A 88 -0.47 -34.74 16.22
CA GLU A 88 0.90 -34.97 16.69
C GLU A 88 1.78 -33.75 16.43
N PHE A 89 2.30 -33.16 17.50
CA PHE A 89 3.38 -32.17 17.47
C PHE A 89 4.71 -32.91 17.72
N LYS A 90 5.70 -32.73 16.84
CA LYS A 90 7.03 -33.34 16.96
C LYS A 90 8.09 -32.24 17.01
N ASN A 91 8.70 -32.03 18.18
CA ASN A 91 9.71 -30.99 18.40
C ASN A 91 9.30 -29.61 17.84
N TYR A 92 8.00 -29.32 17.85
CA TYR A 92 7.40 -28.22 17.11
C TYR A 92 7.70 -26.89 17.78
N SER A 93 8.25 -25.95 17.02
CA SER A 93 8.63 -24.63 17.51
C SER A 93 8.00 -23.53 16.68
N VAL A 94 7.56 -22.45 17.35
CA VAL A 94 6.86 -21.35 16.69
C VAL A 94 7.32 -20.00 17.21
N LYS A 95 7.44 -19.06 16.27
CA LYS A 95 7.63 -17.63 16.50
C LYS A 95 6.52 -16.85 15.79
N TYR A 96 6.07 -15.74 16.35
CA TYR A 96 5.13 -14.85 15.65
C TYR A 96 5.80 -14.07 14.53
N ARG A 97 7.08 -13.73 14.70
CA ARG A 97 7.90 -13.03 13.72
C ARG A 97 9.32 -13.60 13.73
N PRO A 98 10.07 -13.53 12.61
CA PRO A 98 11.45 -14.02 12.55
C PRO A 98 12.34 -13.44 13.66
N ASP A 99 12.17 -12.16 13.96
CA ASP A 99 12.98 -11.38 14.91
C ASP A 99 12.50 -11.47 16.37
N THR A 100 11.51 -12.32 16.66
CA THR A 100 10.98 -12.49 18.03
C THR A 100 11.45 -13.78 18.67
N GLU A 101 11.39 -13.82 20.00
CA GLU A 101 11.68 -15.02 20.77
C GLU A 101 10.74 -16.16 20.41
N ILE A 102 11.24 -17.39 20.59
CA ILE A 102 10.47 -18.61 20.41
C ILE A 102 9.39 -18.68 21.49
N VAL A 103 8.12 -18.79 21.07
CA VAL A 103 6.98 -18.84 22.00
C VAL A 103 6.64 -20.28 22.38
N LEU A 104 6.66 -21.18 21.39
CA LEU A 104 6.60 -22.63 21.62
C LEU A 104 7.96 -23.20 21.28
N ASN A 105 8.64 -23.81 22.23
CA ASN A 105 9.99 -24.33 22.05
C ASN A 105 9.99 -25.85 22.16
N ARG A 106 10.23 -26.53 21.04
CA ARG A 106 10.31 -28.00 20.93
C ARG A 106 9.12 -28.73 21.59
N LEU A 107 7.91 -28.27 21.31
CA LEU A 107 6.69 -28.89 21.80
C LEU A 107 6.52 -30.27 21.16
N SER A 108 6.51 -31.31 22.00
CA SER A 108 6.17 -32.67 21.59
C SER A 108 4.92 -33.13 22.34
N LEU A 109 3.85 -33.40 21.59
CA LEU A 109 2.53 -33.75 22.12
C LEU A 109 1.83 -34.66 21.12
N ALA A 110 1.29 -35.78 21.60
CA ALA A 110 0.41 -36.64 20.80
C ALA A 110 -0.98 -36.66 21.45
N ILE A 111 -2.01 -36.42 20.63
CA ILE A 111 -3.42 -36.48 21.02
C ILE A 111 -4.06 -37.55 20.14
N THR A 112 -4.66 -38.54 20.80
CA THR A 112 -5.32 -39.65 20.10
C THR A 112 -6.67 -39.23 19.54
N ALA A 113 -7.14 -39.94 18.52
CA ALA A 113 -8.44 -39.68 17.93
C ALA A 113 -9.55 -39.77 19.00
N LYS A 114 -10.46 -38.78 19.01
CA LYS A 114 -11.60 -38.67 19.95
C LYS A 114 -11.21 -38.36 21.41
N GLU A 115 -9.95 -38.06 21.68
CA GLU A 115 -9.49 -37.62 23.00
C GLU A 115 -9.90 -36.18 23.30
N LYS A 116 -10.23 -35.90 24.57
CA LYS A 116 -10.54 -34.54 25.05
C LYS A 116 -9.41 -34.07 25.94
N VAL A 117 -8.60 -33.14 25.44
CA VAL A 117 -7.45 -32.59 26.16
C VAL A 117 -7.72 -31.15 26.57
N GLY A 118 -7.48 -30.83 27.84
CA GLY A 118 -7.52 -29.47 28.36
C GLY A 118 -6.11 -28.91 28.54
N ILE A 119 -5.80 -27.78 27.90
CA ILE A 119 -4.51 -27.09 28.05
C ILE A 119 -4.63 -26.02 29.15
N VAL A 120 -3.90 -26.19 30.24
CA VAL A 120 -3.90 -25.26 31.40
C VAL A 120 -2.49 -24.71 31.68
N GLY A 121 -2.44 -23.53 32.32
CA GLY A 121 -1.17 -22.87 32.64
C GLY A 121 -1.32 -21.36 32.84
N ARG A 122 -0.27 -20.71 33.35
CA ARG A 122 -0.25 -19.26 33.59
C ARG A 122 -0.49 -18.45 32.30
N THR A 123 -0.94 -17.20 32.44
CA THR A 123 -1.02 -16.26 31.31
C THR A 123 0.36 -16.10 30.68
N GLY A 124 0.42 -16.08 29.34
CA GLY A 124 1.69 -16.02 28.59
C GLY A 124 2.38 -17.36 28.33
N ALA A 125 1.88 -18.48 28.87
CA ALA A 125 2.50 -19.80 28.68
C ALA A 125 2.36 -20.42 27.26
N GLY A 126 1.84 -19.67 26.28
CA GLY A 126 1.71 -20.17 24.89
C GLY A 126 0.46 -20.99 24.58
N LYS A 127 -0.50 -21.12 25.49
CA LYS A 127 -1.74 -21.92 25.27
C LYS A 127 -2.52 -21.50 24.02
N SER A 128 -2.79 -20.21 23.86
CA SER A 128 -3.47 -19.68 22.66
C SER A 128 -2.61 -19.83 21.41
N THR A 129 -1.28 -19.78 21.56
CA THR A 129 -0.33 -20.03 20.47
C THR A 129 -0.44 -21.46 19.95
N ILE A 130 -0.64 -22.46 20.83
CA ILE A 130 -0.87 -23.85 20.42
C ILE A 130 -2.16 -23.96 19.58
N CYS A 131 -3.24 -23.30 20.00
CA CYS A 131 -4.48 -23.28 19.21
C CYS A 131 -4.28 -22.64 17.83
N MET A 132 -3.55 -21.52 17.75
CA MET A 132 -3.26 -20.88 16.46
C MET A 132 -2.37 -21.74 15.56
N ALA A 133 -1.39 -22.44 16.14
CA ALA A 133 -0.56 -23.40 15.40
C ALA A 133 -1.39 -24.57 14.85
N LEU A 134 -2.32 -25.10 15.65
CA LEU A 134 -3.21 -26.18 15.22
C LEU A 134 -4.10 -25.75 14.03
N CYS A 135 -4.59 -24.52 14.05
CA CYS A 135 -5.38 -23.94 12.96
C CYS A 135 -4.51 -23.43 11.79
N ARG A 136 -3.19 -23.62 11.84
CA ARG A 136 -2.22 -23.12 10.84
C ARG A 136 -2.35 -21.61 10.56
N VAL A 137 -2.70 -20.83 11.57
CA VAL A 137 -2.70 -19.34 11.50
C VAL A 137 -1.28 -18.79 11.61
N ILE A 138 -0.41 -19.54 12.30
CA ILE A 138 1.01 -19.26 12.44
C ILE A 138 1.78 -20.48 11.95
N GLU A 139 2.85 -20.24 11.21
CA GLU A 139 3.67 -21.30 10.63
C GLU A 139 4.71 -21.84 11.61
N ALA A 140 5.12 -23.08 11.35
CA ALA A 140 6.22 -23.71 12.07
C ALA A 140 7.53 -22.99 11.78
N TYR A 141 8.31 -22.76 12.83
CA TYR A 141 9.69 -22.31 12.68
C TYR A 141 10.64 -23.50 12.54
N GLU A 142 10.48 -24.50 13.42
CA GLU A 142 11.23 -25.78 13.46
C GLU A 142 10.31 -26.94 13.86
#